data_AF-A0A518D0P7-F1
#
_entry.id   AF-A0A518D0P7-F1
#
_cell.length_a   1.000
_cell.length_b   1.000
_cell.length_c   1.000
_cell.angle_alpha   90.00
_cell.angle_beta   90.00
_cell.angle_gamma   90.00
#
_symmetry.space_group_name_H-M   'P 1'
#
loop_
_entity.id
_entity.type
_entity.pdbx_description
1 polymer ?
#
loop_
_entity_poly.entity_id
_entity_poly.type
_entity_poly.pdbx_seq_one_letter_code
_entity_poly.pdbx_strand_id
1 'polypeptide(L)'
;MRGRRPRSASGFTLLELIIVMSVLALIVGAITPAMGTMIRSKARAGTLGELELLGAAALDHYADTGAYPSAATGLLASSVSGWAGPYLSGTTDDPWSGSSGYQVDGYGEVYRFSSSGMQLTITSSGPDRTANTSDDIALVVDATPVLRRRTLERMATVNVAITQYNAVYLATEPLPATWSAAYAQLVSRGFLPLGGPEEEDAFGDPFVGDPASAPLVRVTSSNL
;
A
#
# COMPACT_ATOMS: atom_id res chain seq x y z
N MET A 1 13.34 -67.11 -62.98
CA MET A 1 13.34 -65.65 -62.76
C MET A 1 12.08 -65.26 -61.99
N ARG A 2 12.19 -64.84 -60.71
CA ARG A 2 11.04 -64.47 -59.86
C ARG A 2 10.66 -63.00 -60.12
N GLY A 3 9.49 -62.75 -60.69
CA GLY A 3 8.96 -61.41 -60.93
C GLY A 3 8.63 -60.69 -59.62
N ARG A 4 9.25 -59.52 -59.42
CA ARG A 4 9.02 -58.63 -58.28
C ARG A 4 7.67 -57.93 -58.49
N ARG A 5 6.68 -58.19 -57.63
CA ARG A 5 5.39 -57.48 -57.68
C ARG A 5 5.62 -55.99 -57.36
N PRO A 6 5.08 -55.04 -58.15
CA PRO A 6 5.14 -53.63 -57.79
C PRO A 6 4.33 -53.43 -56.50
N ARG A 7 4.94 -52.77 -55.52
CA ARG A 7 4.26 -52.34 -54.29
C ARG A 7 3.29 -51.23 -54.72
N SER A 8 1.99 -51.41 -54.50
CA SER A 8 1.01 -50.35 -54.73
C SER A 8 1.39 -49.15 -53.87
N ALA A 9 1.88 -48.08 -54.50
CA ALA A 9 1.95 -46.79 -53.84
C ALA A 9 0.50 -46.34 -53.60
N SER A 10 0.04 -46.46 -52.36
CA SER A 10 -1.24 -45.89 -51.95
C SER A 10 -1.11 -44.37 -52.07
N GLY A 11 -1.73 -43.80 -53.10
CA GLY A 11 -1.81 -42.35 -53.25
C GLY A 11 -2.70 -41.76 -52.16
N PHE A 12 -2.31 -40.60 -51.64
CA PHE A 12 -3.10 -39.81 -50.71
C PHE A 12 -4.47 -39.54 -51.34
N THR A 13 -5.56 -39.88 -50.65
CA THR A 13 -6.90 -39.59 -51.18
C THR A 13 -7.27 -38.13 -50.86
N LEU A 14 -8.00 -37.47 -51.77
CA LEU A 14 -8.50 -36.11 -51.53
C LEU A 14 -9.34 -36.04 -50.24
N LEU A 15 -10.07 -37.10 -49.94
CA LEU A 15 -10.90 -37.23 -48.74
C LEU A 15 -10.06 -37.18 -47.47
N GLU A 16 -8.88 -37.81 -47.47
CA GLU A 16 -7.94 -37.83 -46.36
C GLU A 16 -7.41 -36.42 -46.06
N LEU A 17 -7.09 -35.65 -47.10
CA LEU A 17 -6.68 -34.25 -46.94
C LEU A 17 -7.83 -33.38 -46.42
N ILE A 18 -9.07 -33.61 -46.89
CA ILE A 18 -10.26 -32.84 -46.44
C ILE A 18 -10.55 -33.10 -44.96
N ILE A 19 -10.47 -34.36 -44.49
CA ILE A 19 -10.68 -34.68 -43.07
C ILE A 19 -9.59 -34.07 -42.20
N VAL A 20 -8.33 -34.10 -42.63
CA VAL A 20 -7.24 -33.48 -41.85
C VAL A 20 -7.42 -31.97 -41.75
N MET A 21 -7.74 -31.30 -42.86
CA MET A 21 -7.99 -29.86 -42.84
C MET A 21 -9.21 -29.48 -41.99
N SER A 22 -10.28 -30.30 -41.99
CA SER A 22 -11.45 -30.03 -41.16
C SER A 22 -11.17 -30.20 -39.68
N VAL A 23 -10.43 -31.24 -39.27
CA VAL A 23 -10.02 -31.43 -37.87
C VAL A 23 -9.08 -30.32 -37.41
N LEU A 24 -8.12 -29.88 -38.24
CA LEU A 24 -7.24 -28.76 -37.92
C LEU A 24 -8.02 -27.44 -37.76
N ALA A 25 -8.98 -27.16 -38.65
CA ALA A 25 -9.84 -25.98 -38.55
C ALA A 25 -10.66 -25.98 -37.25
N LEU A 26 -11.18 -27.14 -36.84
CA LEU A 26 -11.92 -27.29 -35.58
C LEU A 26 -11.03 -27.06 -34.35
N ILE A 27 -9.80 -27.60 -34.35
CA ILE A 27 -8.85 -27.42 -33.24
C ILE A 27 -8.45 -25.94 -33.11
N VAL A 28 -8.11 -25.28 -34.23
CA VAL A 28 -7.75 -23.85 -34.23
C VAL A 28 -8.92 -22.98 -33.75
N GLY A 29 -10.14 -23.29 -34.20
CA GLY A 29 -11.36 -22.61 -33.74
C GLY A 29 -11.60 -22.76 -32.23
N ALA A 30 -11.30 -23.92 -31.66
CA ALA A 30 -11.55 -24.20 -30.24
C ALA A 30 -10.52 -23.56 -29.29
N ILE A 31 -9.25 -23.43 -29.69
CA ILE A 31 -8.17 -22.91 -28.81
C ILE A 31 -8.21 -21.38 -28.69
N THR A 32 -8.66 -20.68 -29.74
CA THR A 32 -8.65 -19.21 -29.85
C THR A 32 -9.35 -18.48 -28.68
N PRO A 33 -10.59 -18.82 -28.26
CA PRO A 33 -11.25 -18.12 -27.15
C PRO A 33 -10.61 -18.37 -25.77
N ALA A 34 -10.00 -19.54 -25.55
CA ALA A 34 -9.43 -19.92 -24.25
C ALA A 34 -8.14 -19.16 -23.90
N MET A 35 -7.33 -18.79 -24.89
CA MET A 35 -6.11 -18.00 -24.66
C MET A 35 -6.43 -16.59 -24.15
N GLY A 36 -7.47 -15.94 -24.70
CA GLY A 36 -7.86 -14.59 -24.31
C GLY A 36 -8.35 -14.50 -22.85
N THR A 37 -9.06 -15.50 -22.35
CA THR A 37 -9.52 -15.53 -20.95
C THR A 37 -8.37 -15.74 -19.98
N MET A 38 -7.38 -16.59 -20.32
CA MET A 38 -6.20 -16.80 -19.50
C MET A 38 -5.34 -15.55 -19.37
N ILE A 39 -5.11 -14.81 -20.46
CA ILE A 39 -4.33 -13.58 -20.44
C ILE A 39 -4.99 -12.54 -19.54
N ARG A 40 -6.31 -12.33 -19.68
CA ARG A 40 -7.06 -11.40 -18.82
C ARG A 40 -7.03 -11.81 -17.35
N SER A 41 -7.15 -13.10 -17.05
CA SER A 41 -7.06 -13.60 -15.68
C SER A 41 -5.68 -13.39 -15.07
N LYS A 42 -4.61 -13.57 -15.84
CA LYS A 42 -3.23 -13.32 -15.38
C LYS A 42 -2.99 -11.83 -15.13
N ALA A 43 -3.44 -10.96 -16.05
CA ALA A 43 -3.37 -9.51 -15.89
C ALA A 43 -4.07 -9.09 -14.60
N ARG A 44 -5.32 -9.53 -14.38
CA ARG A 44 -6.07 -9.24 -13.16
C ARG A 44 -5.36 -9.69 -11.88
N ALA A 45 -4.85 -10.92 -11.86
CA ALA A 45 -4.16 -11.45 -10.69
C ALA A 45 -2.86 -10.70 -10.39
N GLY A 46 -2.10 -10.35 -11.43
CA GLY A 46 -0.90 -9.50 -11.32
C GLY A 46 -1.25 -8.12 -10.75
N THR A 47 -2.25 -7.45 -11.33
CA THR A 47 -2.71 -6.14 -10.88
C THR A 47 -3.12 -6.15 -9.40
N LEU A 48 -3.83 -7.18 -8.93
CA LEU A 48 -4.23 -7.29 -7.53
C LEU A 48 -3.03 -7.47 -6.61
N GLY A 49 -2.07 -8.33 -6.96
CA GLY A 49 -0.86 -8.52 -6.17
C GLY A 49 0.01 -7.25 -6.12
N GLU A 50 0.12 -6.54 -7.24
CA GLU A 50 0.85 -5.26 -7.29
C GLU A 50 0.15 -4.19 -6.46
N LEU A 51 -1.19 -4.10 -6.48
CA LEU A 51 -1.94 -3.20 -5.62
C LEU A 51 -1.67 -3.47 -4.13
N GLU A 52 -1.68 -4.73 -3.71
CA GLU A 52 -1.37 -5.11 -2.33
C GLU A 52 0.04 -4.68 -1.90
N LEU A 53 1.04 -4.90 -2.76
CA LEU A 53 2.42 -4.46 -2.53
C LEU A 53 2.53 -2.94 -2.46
N LEU A 54 1.92 -2.22 -3.42
CA LEU A 54 1.86 -0.77 -3.45
C LEU A 54 1.20 -0.21 -2.20
N GLY A 55 0.12 -0.84 -1.74
CA GLY A 55 -0.63 -0.40 -0.56
C GLY A 55 0.17 -0.57 0.74
N ALA A 56 0.86 -1.71 0.90
CA ALA A 56 1.75 -1.93 2.03
C ALA A 56 2.91 -0.92 2.04
N ALA A 57 3.57 -0.75 0.90
CA ALA A 57 4.65 0.22 0.73
C ALA A 57 4.21 1.66 0.98
N ALA A 58 2.99 2.03 0.57
CA ALA A 58 2.42 3.35 0.85
C ALA A 58 2.15 3.57 2.34
N LEU A 59 1.76 2.53 3.06
CA LEU A 59 1.57 2.61 4.51
C LEU A 59 2.89 2.79 5.25
N ASP A 60 3.95 2.09 4.82
CA ASP A 60 5.29 2.26 5.36
C ASP A 60 5.84 3.67 5.05
N HIS A 61 5.68 4.16 3.81
CA HIS A 61 6.01 5.54 3.45
C HIS A 61 5.29 6.56 4.34
N TYR A 62 4.00 6.35 4.63
CA TYR A 62 3.24 7.19 5.55
C TYR A 62 3.75 7.08 7.00
N ALA A 63 4.10 5.88 7.44
CA ALA A 63 4.64 5.60 8.76
C ALA A 63 6.03 6.20 9.01
N ASP A 64 6.70 6.70 7.99
CA ASP A 64 7.98 7.38 8.08
C ASP A 64 7.85 8.89 7.82
N THR A 65 7.19 9.26 6.74
CA THR A 65 7.10 10.66 6.27
C THR A 65 5.89 11.43 6.78
N GLY A 66 4.85 10.73 7.26
CA GLY A 66 3.56 11.32 7.61
C GLY A 66 2.67 11.69 6.43
N ALA A 67 3.06 11.35 5.20
CA ALA A 67 2.29 11.60 3.99
C ALA A 67 2.27 10.38 3.07
N TYR A 68 1.20 10.24 2.29
CA TYR A 68 1.17 9.25 1.21
C TYR A 68 1.94 9.74 -0.01
N PRO A 69 2.52 8.83 -0.81
CA PRO A 69 3.13 9.20 -2.08
C PRO A 69 2.05 9.61 -3.09
N SER A 70 2.41 10.48 -4.03
CA SER A 70 1.55 10.89 -5.14
C SER A 70 1.59 9.94 -6.35
N ALA A 71 2.58 9.05 -6.39
CA ALA A 71 2.78 8.06 -7.44
C ALA A 71 3.67 6.91 -6.94
N ALA A 72 3.66 5.78 -7.64
CA ALA A 72 4.51 4.63 -7.32
C ALA A 72 6.01 4.96 -7.29
N THR A 73 6.48 5.94 -8.06
CA THR A 73 7.88 6.38 -8.06
C THR A 73 8.34 6.94 -6.72
N GLY A 74 7.45 7.58 -5.97
CA GLY A 74 7.73 8.08 -4.62
C GLY A 74 8.01 6.97 -3.59
N LEU A 75 7.63 5.73 -3.90
CA LEU A 75 7.94 4.56 -3.09
C LEU A 75 9.35 4.01 -3.35
N LEU A 76 9.93 4.30 -4.51
CA LEU A 76 11.27 3.85 -4.90
C LEU A 76 12.34 4.87 -4.52
N ALA A 77 12.06 6.14 -4.75
CA ALA A 77 12.96 7.23 -4.43
C ALA A 77 12.17 8.48 -4.06
N SER A 78 12.51 9.09 -2.94
CA SER A 78 11.91 10.33 -2.47
C SER A 78 12.93 11.14 -1.69
N SER A 79 12.79 12.47 -1.74
CA SER A 79 13.57 13.41 -0.94
C SER A 79 12.76 14.02 0.21
N VAL A 80 11.63 13.40 0.56
CA VAL A 80 10.77 13.85 1.65
C VAL A 80 11.45 13.61 3.00
N SER A 81 11.28 14.55 3.94
CA SER A 81 11.79 14.41 5.30
C SER A 81 11.26 13.14 5.97
N GLY A 82 12.13 12.43 6.68
CA GLY A 82 11.77 11.19 7.37
C GLY A 82 11.79 9.95 6.49
N TRP A 83 12.06 10.05 5.18
CA TRP A 83 12.16 8.89 4.29
C TRP A 83 13.24 7.90 4.75
N ALA A 84 12.87 6.63 4.94
CA ALA A 84 13.78 5.60 5.45
C ALA A 84 14.25 4.58 4.39
N GLY A 85 13.68 4.58 3.19
CA GLY A 85 14.20 3.74 2.12
C GLY A 85 13.23 3.53 0.96
N PRO A 86 13.69 2.85 -0.10
CA PRO A 86 12.80 2.29 -1.09
C PRO A 86 11.87 1.30 -0.38
N TYR A 87 10.58 1.53 -0.45
CA TYR A 87 9.54 0.68 0.14
C TYR A 87 9.13 -0.47 -0.79
N LEU A 88 9.68 -0.50 -2.01
CA LEU A 88 9.48 -1.54 -3.01
C LEU A 88 10.83 -2.06 -3.51
N SER A 89 10.90 -3.37 -3.75
CA SER A 89 12.02 -4.02 -4.40
C SER A 89 11.81 -4.03 -5.92
N GLY A 90 12.53 -3.18 -6.65
CA GLY A 90 12.52 -3.15 -8.11
C GLY A 90 12.84 -1.76 -8.65
N THR A 91 13.88 -1.63 -9.47
CA THR A 91 14.16 -0.36 -10.16
C THR A 91 13.24 -0.22 -11.38
N THR A 92 13.06 1.00 -11.88
CA THR A 92 12.31 1.25 -13.14
C THR A 92 12.84 0.46 -14.34
N ASP A 93 14.10 -0.02 -14.25
CA ASP A 93 14.80 -0.76 -15.30
C ASP A 93 14.91 -2.27 -15.03
N ASP A 94 14.30 -2.81 -13.96
CA ASP A 94 14.38 -4.24 -13.65
C ASP A 94 13.39 -5.05 -14.52
N PRO A 95 13.87 -5.93 -15.42
CA PRO A 95 13.01 -6.74 -16.29
C PRO A 95 12.18 -7.79 -15.54
N TRP A 96 12.50 -8.04 -14.27
CA TRP A 96 11.77 -8.97 -13.38
C TRP A 96 10.89 -8.25 -12.37
N SER A 97 11.06 -6.94 -12.20
CA SER A 97 10.01 -6.14 -11.58
C SER A 97 8.78 -6.21 -12.49
N GLY A 98 7.60 -6.38 -11.90
CA GLY A 98 6.34 -6.26 -12.63
C GLY A 98 6.29 -4.95 -13.44
N SER A 99 5.44 -4.91 -14.47
CA SER A 99 5.31 -3.85 -15.48
C SER A 99 5.89 -2.48 -15.06
N SER A 100 7.04 -2.12 -15.64
CA SER A 100 7.68 -0.80 -15.51
C SER A 100 7.95 -0.34 -14.06
N GLY A 101 8.31 -1.25 -13.15
CA GLY A 101 8.64 -0.89 -11.76
C GLY A 101 7.43 -0.41 -10.97
N TYR A 102 6.33 -1.17 -11.01
CA TYR A 102 5.05 -0.88 -10.31
C TYR A 102 4.33 0.40 -10.75
N GLN A 103 4.71 1.00 -11.87
CA GLN A 103 4.04 2.19 -12.40
C GLN A 103 2.80 1.81 -13.22
N VAL A 104 2.84 0.65 -13.87
CA VAL A 104 1.87 0.22 -14.86
C VAL A 104 1.25 -1.10 -14.40
N ASP A 105 -0.06 -1.23 -14.55
CA ASP A 105 -0.82 -2.42 -14.19
C ASP A 105 -0.68 -3.55 -15.23
N GLY A 106 -1.24 -4.72 -14.91
CA GLY A 106 -1.27 -5.87 -15.81
C GLY A 106 -2.02 -5.67 -17.14
N TYR A 107 -2.72 -4.55 -17.33
CA TYR A 107 -3.43 -4.19 -18.56
C TYR A 107 -2.66 -3.17 -19.41
N GLY A 108 -1.57 -2.61 -18.89
CA GLY A 108 -0.72 -1.63 -19.57
C GLY A 108 -1.05 -0.18 -19.24
N GLU A 109 -1.87 0.09 -18.21
CA GLU A 109 -2.25 1.43 -17.79
C GLU A 109 -1.55 1.85 -16.49
N VAL A 110 -1.27 3.15 -16.34
CA VAL A 110 -0.59 3.68 -15.15
C VAL A 110 -1.52 3.65 -13.94
N TYR A 111 -1.00 3.18 -12.79
CA TYR A 111 -1.73 3.25 -11.52
C TYR A 111 -2.01 4.70 -11.11
N ARG A 112 -3.25 4.97 -10.72
CA ARG A 112 -3.67 6.30 -10.23
C ARG A 112 -3.69 6.31 -8.72
N PHE A 113 -3.01 7.29 -8.13
CA PHE A 113 -2.98 7.53 -6.69
C PHE A 113 -3.85 8.74 -6.37
N SER A 114 -4.74 8.60 -5.39
CA SER A 114 -5.59 9.69 -4.89
C SER A 114 -5.65 9.64 -3.38
N SER A 115 -5.08 10.66 -2.72
CA SER A 115 -5.07 10.76 -1.26
C SER A 115 -6.14 11.73 -0.77
N SER A 116 -6.93 11.32 0.23
CA SER A 116 -7.89 12.16 0.94
C SER A 116 -7.77 11.92 2.44
N GLY A 117 -7.21 12.90 3.15
CA GLY A 117 -6.92 12.78 4.58
C GLY A 117 -6.01 11.58 4.89
N MET A 118 -6.52 10.62 5.67
CA MET A 118 -5.81 9.40 6.08
C MET A 118 -5.96 8.24 5.10
N GLN A 119 -6.68 8.43 3.99
CA GLN A 119 -6.90 7.39 3.00
C GLN A 119 -6.13 7.67 1.71
N LEU A 120 -5.53 6.62 1.17
CA LEU A 120 -4.99 6.58 -0.19
C LEU A 120 -5.78 5.55 -0.99
N THR A 121 -6.29 5.96 -2.14
CA THR A 121 -6.87 5.06 -3.13
C THR A 121 -5.89 4.88 -4.27
N ILE A 122 -5.52 3.63 -4.54
CA ILE A 122 -4.70 3.23 -5.69
C ILE A 122 -5.60 2.50 -6.67
N THR A 123 -5.74 3.00 -7.90
CA THR A 123 -6.69 2.50 -8.90
C THR A 123 -5.97 2.05 -10.17
N SER A 124 -6.36 0.88 -10.68
CA SER A 124 -6.11 0.38 -12.04
C SER A 124 -7.36 0.58 -12.89
N SER A 125 -7.18 1.01 -14.15
CA SER A 125 -8.28 1.23 -15.11
C SER A 125 -8.85 -0.07 -15.70
N GLY A 126 -8.39 -1.22 -15.24
CA GLY A 126 -8.97 -2.51 -15.63
C GLY A 126 -8.81 -2.89 -17.11
N PRO A 127 -9.52 -3.96 -17.53
CA PRO A 127 -9.47 -4.49 -18.89
C PRO A 127 -9.84 -3.50 -20.01
N ASP A 128 -10.74 -2.55 -19.77
CA ASP A 128 -11.19 -1.60 -20.79
C ASP A 128 -10.25 -0.39 -20.94
N ARG A 129 -9.27 -0.26 -20.05
CA ARG A 129 -8.25 0.81 -20.01
C ARG A 129 -8.85 2.21 -19.90
N THR A 130 -10.08 2.32 -19.43
CA THR A 130 -10.82 3.57 -19.33
C THR A 130 -11.06 3.87 -17.86
N ALA A 131 -10.58 5.03 -17.42
CA ALA A 131 -10.71 5.42 -16.03
C ALA A 131 -12.17 5.65 -15.60
N ASN A 132 -12.48 5.33 -14.34
CA ASN A 132 -13.75 5.59 -13.67
C ASN A 132 -14.93 4.82 -14.29
N THR A 133 -14.66 3.60 -14.72
CA THR A 133 -15.65 2.64 -15.22
C THR A 133 -15.92 1.55 -14.17
N SER A 134 -16.83 0.63 -14.49
CA SER A 134 -17.23 -0.44 -13.55
C SER A 134 -16.19 -1.55 -13.37
N ASP A 135 -15.18 -1.61 -14.24
CA ASP A 135 -14.12 -2.62 -14.20
C ASP A 135 -12.81 -2.13 -13.56
N ASP A 136 -12.77 -0.86 -13.13
CA ASP A 136 -11.70 -0.31 -12.31
C ASP A 136 -11.47 -1.19 -11.06
N ILE A 137 -10.20 -1.45 -10.77
CA ILE A 137 -9.77 -2.19 -9.58
C ILE A 137 -9.09 -1.18 -8.66
N ALA A 138 -9.67 -0.94 -7.49
CA ALA A 138 -9.15 0.02 -6.52
C ALA A 138 -8.82 -0.66 -5.19
N LEU A 139 -7.69 -0.28 -4.60
CA LEU A 139 -7.31 -0.57 -3.23
C LEU A 139 -7.37 0.72 -2.42
N VAL A 140 -8.07 0.67 -1.27
CA VAL A 140 -8.09 1.76 -0.30
C VAL A 140 -7.17 1.40 0.87
N VAL A 141 -6.20 2.25 1.15
CA VAL A 141 -5.22 2.13 2.21
C VAL A 141 -5.53 3.17 3.29
N ASP A 142 -5.66 2.75 4.54
CA ASP A 142 -6.01 3.61 5.67
C ASP A 142 -4.82 3.74 6.65
N ALA A 143 -4.42 4.98 6.93
CA ALA A 143 -3.33 5.31 7.83
C ALA A 143 -3.74 5.34 9.31
N THR A 144 -5.04 5.28 9.61
CA THR A 144 -5.56 5.33 10.98
C THR A 144 -4.87 4.34 11.94
N PRO A 145 -4.60 3.08 11.57
CA PRO A 145 -3.88 2.14 12.45
C PRO A 145 -2.45 2.58 12.78
N VAL A 146 -1.75 3.18 11.81
CA VAL A 146 -0.39 3.72 12.00
C VAL A 146 -0.41 4.90 12.97
N LEU A 147 -1.37 5.81 12.78
CA LEU A 147 -1.55 6.96 13.67
C LEU A 147 -1.92 6.54 15.09
N ARG A 148 -2.85 5.58 15.26
CA ARG A 148 -3.18 5.03 16.58
C ARG A 148 -1.97 4.47 17.30
N ARG A 149 -1.12 3.69 16.60
CA ARG A 149 0.12 3.15 17.17
C ARG A 149 1.06 4.27 17.64
N ARG A 150 1.32 5.27 16.79
CA ARG A 150 2.15 6.44 17.15
C ARG A 150 1.57 7.23 18.33
N THR A 151 0.25 7.40 18.38
CA THR A 151 -0.42 8.07 19.51
C THR A 151 -0.22 7.31 20.81
N LEU A 152 -0.34 5.98 20.81
CA LEU A 152 -0.09 5.16 22.00
C LEU A 152 1.36 5.30 22.49
N GLU A 153 2.33 5.31 21.58
CA GLU A 153 3.75 5.48 21.91
C GLU A 153 4.01 6.86 22.54
N ARG A 154 3.53 7.95 21.92
CA ARG A 154 3.63 9.31 22.44
C ARG A 154 2.96 9.45 23.81
N MET A 155 1.73 8.93 23.93
CA MET A 155 0.97 8.96 25.18
C MET A 155 1.68 8.19 26.31
N ALA A 156 2.32 7.07 25.99
CA ALA A 156 3.12 6.32 26.97
C ALA A 156 4.30 7.16 27.48
N THR A 157 5.05 7.80 26.59
CA THR A 157 6.16 8.72 26.95
C THR A 157 5.67 9.86 27.83
N VAL A 158 4.58 10.52 27.44
CA VAL A 158 3.97 11.61 28.21
C VAL A 158 3.54 11.14 29.60
N ASN A 159 2.84 10.02 29.71
CA ASN A 159 2.36 9.50 30.98
C ASN A 159 3.48 9.10 31.93
N VAL A 160 4.59 8.59 31.39
CA VAL A 160 5.82 8.35 32.16
C VAL A 160 6.40 9.68 32.67
N ALA A 161 6.50 10.70 31.83
CA ALA A 161 7.02 12.02 32.21
C ALA A 161 6.16 12.68 33.30
N ILE A 162 4.83 12.63 33.19
CA ILE A 162 3.90 13.13 34.21
C ILE A 162 4.10 12.40 35.53
N THR A 163 4.22 11.06 35.49
CA THR A 163 4.42 10.26 36.69
C THR A 163 5.71 10.63 37.40
N GLN A 164 6.81 10.78 36.65
CA GLN A 164 8.11 11.19 37.19
C GLN A 164 8.07 12.62 37.75
N TYR A 165 7.38 13.55 37.07
CA TYR A 165 7.21 14.91 37.54
C TYR A 165 6.44 14.97 38.85
N ASN A 166 5.28 14.32 38.91
CA ASN A 166 4.42 14.31 40.08
C ASN A 166 5.09 13.63 41.28
N ALA A 167 5.97 12.65 41.07
CA ALA A 167 6.75 12.04 42.15
C ALA A 167 7.67 13.06 42.88
N VAL A 168 8.05 14.16 42.23
CA VAL A 168 8.98 15.16 42.77
C VAL A 168 8.27 16.46 43.15
N TYR A 169 7.32 16.94 42.34
CA TYR A 169 6.81 18.33 42.42
C TYR A 169 5.33 18.46 42.78
N LEU A 170 4.60 17.36 43.00
CA LEU A 170 3.15 17.39 43.22
C LEU A 170 2.70 18.34 44.35
N ALA A 171 3.48 18.43 45.43
CA ALA A 171 3.14 19.25 46.59
C ALA A 171 3.52 20.74 46.44
N THR A 172 4.51 21.05 45.59
CA THR A 172 5.06 22.41 45.45
C THR A 172 4.55 23.11 44.20
N GLU A 173 4.45 22.37 43.09
CA GLU A 173 4.13 22.90 41.77
C GLU A 173 3.33 21.85 40.98
N PRO A 174 2.04 21.65 41.30
CA PRO A 174 1.22 20.68 40.60
C PRO A 174 1.07 21.01 39.11
N LEU A 175 0.98 19.99 38.26
CA LEU A 175 0.75 20.20 36.84
C LEU A 175 -0.65 20.81 36.57
N PRO A 176 -0.76 21.81 35.68
CA PRO A 176 -2.02 22.41 35.26
C PRO A 176 -2.96 21.38 34.61
N ALA A 177 -4.27 21.68 34.60
CA ALA A 177 -5.27 20.79 34.01
C ALA A 177 -5.20 20.71 32.47
N THR A 178 -4.72 21.76 31.80
CA THR A 178 -4.62 21.79 30.33
C THR A 178 -3.29 21.23 29.87
N TRP A 179 -3.33 20.40 28.82
CA TRP A 179 -2.13 19.74 28.32
C TRP A 179 -1.05 20.72 27.86
N SER A 180 -1.41 21.77 27.10
CA SER A 180 -0.45 22.77 26.63
C SER A 180 0.35 23.43 27.77
N ALA A 181 -0.30 23.76 28.90
CA ALA A 181 0.38 24.35 30.05
C ALA A 181 1.21 23.32 30.82
N ALA A 182 0.70 22.08 30.97
CA ALA A 182 1.46 20.98 31.58
C ALA A 182 2.71 20.62 30.77
N TYR A 183 2.60 20.57 29.43
CA TYR A 183 3.71 20.32 28.52
C TYR A 183 4.80 21.39 28.67
N ALA A 184 4.44 22.68 28.64
CA ALA A 184 5.41 23.76 28.84
C ALA A 184 6.16 23.64 30.18
N GLN A 185 5.45 23.25 31.25
CA GLN A 185 6.05 23.02 32.56
C GLN A 185 6.98 21.80 32.55
N LEU A 186 6.58 20.68 31.97
CA LEU A 186 7.41 19.48 31.83
C LEU A 186 8.68 19.76 31.02
N VAL A 187 8.58 20.53 29.93
CA VAL A 187 9.72 20.95 29.11
C VAL A 187 10.66 21.87 29.87
N SER A 188 10.13 22.89 30.56
CA SER A 188 10.96 23.81 31.37
C SER A 188 11.75 23.10 32.47
N ARG A 189 11.23 21.95 32.93
CA ARG A 189 11.81 21.13 33.99
C ARG A 189 12.63 19.95 33.47
N GLY A 190 12.74 19.80 32.15
CA GLY A 190 13.57 18.79 31.49
C GLY A 190 13.00 17.38 31.48
N PHE A 191 11.70 17.20 31.74
CA PHE A 191 11.04 15.88 31.65
C PHE A 191 10.63 15.53 30.22
N LEU A 192 10.47 16.53 29.35
CA LEU A 192 10.17 16.37 27.93
C LEU A 192 11.05 17.30 27.08
N PRO A 193 11.37 16.94 25.83
CA PRO A 193 12.14 17.79 24.92
C PRO A 193 11.29 18.98 24.42
N LEU A 194 11.94 20.11 24.12
CA LEU A 194 11.29 21.25 23.48
C LEU A 194 10.97 20.92 22.01
N GLY A 195 9.71 21.12 21.60
CA GLY A 195 9.26 20.87 20.23
C GLY A 195 9.27 19.38 19.83
N GLY A 196 9.11 18.50 20.82
CA GLY A 196 9.01 17.06 20.59
C GLY A 196 7.66 16.63 20.01
N PRO A 197 7.56 15.40 19.47
CA PRO A 197 6.30 14.84 18.99
C PRO A 197 5.25 14.65 20.09
N GLU A 198 5.60 14.83 21.36
CA GLU A 198 4.71 14.71 22.51
C GLU A 198 3.77 15.91 22.71
N GLU A 199 3.94 17.02 21.98
CA GLU A 199 3.07 18.18 22.09
C GLU A 199 1.61 17.86 21.71
N GLU A 200 1.42 16.97 20.74
CA GLU A 200 0.13 16.54 20.22
C GLU A 200 0.12 15.03 19.95
N ASP A 201 -1.07 14.46 19.82
CA ASP A 201 -1.21 13.10 19.35
C ASP A 201 -0.80 12.97 17.86
N ALA A 202 -0.75 11.75 17.34
CA ALA A 202 -0.33 11.54 15.95
C ALA A 202 -1.35 12.07 14.92
N PHE A 203 -2.57 12.38 15.33
CA PHE A 203 -3.63 12.96 14.50
C PHE A 203 -3.57 14.50 14.47
N GLY A 204 -2.73 15.12 15.31
CA GLY A 204 -2.60 16.58 15.44
C GLY A 204 -3.55 17.19 16.45
N ASP A 205 -4.19 16.37 17.29
CA ASP A 205 -5.04 16.85 18.38
C ASP A 205 -4.24 16.90 19.70
N PRO A 206 -4.49 17.89 20.57
CA PRO A 206 -3.86 17.94 21.87
C PRO A 206 -4.32 16.77 22.75
N PHE A 207 -3.41 16.25 23.59
CA PHE A 207 -3.78 15.28 24.60
C PHE A 207 -4.79 15.85 25.61
N VAL A 208 -5.65 14.98 26.15
CA VAL A 208 -6.69 15.32 27.12
C VAL A 208 -6.27 14.81 28.49
N GLY A 209 -6.35 15.66 29.50
CA GLY A 209 -6.05 15.26 30.87
C GLY A 209 -7.11 14.33 31.45
N ASP A 210 -6.66 13.31 32.19
CA ASP A 210 -7.53 12.39 32.93
C ASP A 210 -7.03 12.22 34.38
N PRO A 211 -7.71 12.78 35.39
CA PRO A 211 -8.93 13.58 35.27
C PRO A 211 -8.67 14.93 34.57
N ALA A 212 -9.72 15.53 34.01
CA ALA A 212 -9.68 16.85 33.39
C ALA A 212 -9.63 17.98 34.44
N SER A 213 -8.76 17.84 35.44
CA SER A 213 -8.56 18.77 36.55
C SER A 213 -7.09 18.77 36.97
N ALA A 214 -6.68 19.84 37.67
CA ALA A 214 -5.37 19.87 38.31
C ALA A 214 -5.43 19.13 39.66
N PRO A 215 -4.38 18.41 40.08
CA PRO A 215 -3.15 18.14 39.34
C PRO A 215 -3.34 17.11 38.22
N LEU A 216 -2.74 17.36 37.06
CA LEU A 216 -2.74 16.39 35.96
C LEU A 216 -1.99 15.12 36.36
N VAL A 217 -2.66 13.96 36.30
CA VAL A 217 -2.09 12.66 36.70
C VAL A 217 -1.70 11.81 35.51
N ARG A 218 -2.48 11.86 34.43
CA ARG A 218 -2.21 11.20 33.16
C ARG A 218 -2.93 11.94 32.04
N VAL A 219 -2.62 11.58 30.81
CA VAL A 219 -3.34 12.01 29.61
C VAL A 219 -3.85 10.84 28.78
N THR A 220 -4.88 11.12 28.00
CA THR A 220 -5.51 10.29 26.98
C THR A 220 -5.57 11.05 25.65
N SER A 221 -5.96 10.40 24.56
CA SER A 221 -6.27 11.04 23.26
C SER A 221 -7.73 10.79 22.91
N SER A 222 -8.37 11.76 22.23
CA SER A 222 -9.73 11.64 21.69
C SER A 222 -9.85 10.67 20.51
N ASN A 223 -8.74 10.27 19.91
CA ASN A 223 -8.67 9.43 18.71
C ASN A 223 -8.40 7.93 19.01
N LEU A 224 -8.34 7.56 20.30
CA LEU A 224 -8.16 6.21 20.81
C LEU A 224 -9.42 5.71 21.53
#